data_AF-A0A819IGA8-F1
#
_entry.id   AF-A0A819IGA8-F1
#
_cell.length_a   1.000
_cell.length_b   1.000
_cell.length_c   1.000
_cell.angle_alpha   90.00
_cell.angle_beta   90.00
_cell.angle_gamma   90.00
#
_symmetry.space_group_name_H-M   'P 1'
#
loop_
_entity.id
_entity.type
_entity.pdbx_description
1 polymer ?
#
loop_
_entity_poly.entity_id
_entity_poly.type
_entity_poly.pdbx_seq_one_letter_code
_entity_poly.pdbx_strand_id
1 'polypeptide(L)'
;MLFAGSDFRFESNISKKYRDDEPPNGFGQYLFAAVIMNHPSIEYFRHTGITYRGMNLSSIELSQYVPDARILTRSFLSTSKCIDTAFLYLQFDNPSLRPVLCVYRINQSYTSLAIRELSAIQGEDEVLIV
;
A
#
# COMPACT_ATOMS: atom_id res chain seq x y z
N MET A 1 -1.83 9.61 -21.91
CA MET A 1 -2.00 8.95 -20.59
C MET A 1 -0.79 8.05 -20.42
N LEU A 2 0.16 8.44 -19.56
CA LEU A 2 1.40 7.69 -19.33
C LEU A 2 1.10 6.58 -18.31
N PHE A 3 1.20 5.33 -18.74
CA PHE A 3 1.08 4.17 -17.86
C PHE A 3 2.48 3.84 -17.34
N ALA A 4 2.73 4.06 -16.05
CA ALA A 4 3.93 3.57 -15.37
C ALA A 4 3.49 2.44 -14.43
N GLY A 5 4.02 1.23 -14.65
CA GLY A 5 3.83 0.09 -13.76
C GLY A 5 5.02 -0.04 -12.83
N SER A 6 4.76 -0.25 -11.55
CA SER A 6 5.80 -0.53 -10.54
C SER A 6 5.50 -1.83 -9.81
N ASP A 7 6.48 -2.73 -9.77
CA ASP A 7 6.42 -3.96 -8.98
C ASP A 7 6.69 -3.63 -7.51
N PHE A 8 5.65 -3.75 -6.68
CA PHE A 8 5.79 -3.65 -5.22
C PHE A 8 6.29 -4.98 -4.68
N ARG A 9 7.49 -4.98 -4.10
CA ARG A 9 8.03 -6.11 -3.35
C ARG A 9 8.44 -5.64 -1.98
N PHE A 10 7.95 -6.33 -0.95
CA PHE A 10 8.41 -6.14 0.41
C PHE A 10 9.74 -6.90 0.59
N GLU A 11 10.86 -6.19 0.63
CA GLU A 11 12.17 -6.77 0.96
C GLU A 11 12.55 -6.42 2.40
N SER A 12 12.65 -7.45 3.25
CA SER A 12 13.19 -7.32 4.61
C SER A 12 14.70 -7.56 4.59
N ASN A 13 15.48 -6.49 4.72
CA ASN A 13 16.94 -6.58 4.84
C ASN A 13 17.30 -6.85 6.32
N ILE A 14 17.18 -8.11 6.75
CA ILE A 14 17.43 -8.51 8.14
C ILE A 14 18.94 -8.70 8.35
N SER A 15 19.68 -7.58 8.44
CA SER A 15 21.12 -7.58 8.72
C SER A 15 21.47 -7.23 10.18
N LYS A 16 20.47 -7.13 11.07
CA LYS A 16 20.70 -6.84 12.50
C LYS A 16 20.63 -8.13 13.32
N LYS A 17 21.70 -8.42 14.06
CA LYS A 17 21.73 -9.48 15.07
C LYS A 17 20.76 -9.09 16.19
N TYR A 18 19.65 -9.80 16.31
CA TYR A 18 18.70 -9.65 17.40
C TYR A 18 19.00 -10.68 18.49
N ARG A 19 18.69 -10.35 19.75
CA ARG A 19 18.67 -11.33 20.84
C ARG A 19 17.31 -12.02 20.82
N ASP A 20 17.30 -13.33 21.07
CA ASP A 20 16.08 -14.17 20.98
C ASP A 20 15.01 -13.83 22.03
N ASP A 21 15.34 -13.00 23.03
CA ASP A 21 14.52 -12.67 24.19
C ASP A 21 13.80 -11.31 24.08
N GLU A 22 14.00 -10.54 23.01
CA GLU A 22 13.34 -9.25 22.81
C GLU A 22 12.71 -9.16 21.40
N PRO A 23 11.42 -8.76 21.28
CA PRO A 23 10.85 -8.45 19.98
C PRO A 23 11.66 -7.30 19.35
N PRO A 24 12.09 -7.42 18.08
CA PRO A 24 12.97 -6.42 17.50
C PRO A 24 12.31 -5.04 17.50
N ASN A 25 12.95 -4.05 18.11
CA ASN A 25 12.44 -2.68 18.12
C ASN A 25 12.25 -2.17 16.68
N GLY A 26 11.03 -1.75 16.35
CA GLY A 26 10.65 -1.32 15.00
C GLY A 26 10.32 -2.45 14.02
N PHE A 27 10.22 -3.72 14.46
CA PHE A 27 9.76 -4.84 13.63
C PHE A 27 8.26 -5.11 13.70
N GLY A 28 7.51 -4.43 14.58
CA GLY A 28 6.09 -4.69 14.80
C GLY A 28 5.27 -4.68 13.50
N GLN A 29 5.47 -3.68 12.64
CA GLN A 29 4.77 -3.65 11.35
C GLN A 29 5.20 -4.76 10.38
N TYR A 30 6.46 -5.22 10.44
CA TYR A 30 6.99 -6.28 9.58
C TYR A 30 6.49 -7.65 10.02
N LEU A 31 6.42 -7.90 11.33
CA LEU A 31 5.86 -9.11 11.91
C LEU A 31 4.35 -9.17 11.64
N PHE A 32 3.64 -8.05 11.82
CA PHE A 32 2.22 -7.94 11.53
C PHE A 32 1.93 -8.18 10.05
N ALA A 33 2.70 -7.56 9.15
CA ALA A 33 2.63 -7.82 7.71
C ALA A 33 2.89 -9.31 7.39
N ALA A 34 3.93 -9.90 7.95
CA ALA A 34 4.25 -11.32 7.74
C ALA A 34 3.14 -12.26 8.22
N VAL A 35 2.58 -12.01 9.41
CA VAL A 35 1.45 -12.77 9.94
C VAL A 35 0.24 -12.61 9.03
N ILE A 36 -0.10 -11.37 8.67
CA ILE A 36 -1.26 -11.07 7.83
C ILE A 36 -1.18 -11.74 6.46
N MET A 37 -0.02 -11.66 5.80
CA MET A 37 0.16 -12.24 4.47
C MET A 37 0.02 -13.76 4.48
N ASN A 38 0.40 -14.43 5.57
CA ASN A 38 0.55 -15.89 5.61
C ASN A 38 -0.50 -16.62 6.46
N HIS A 39 -1.29 -15.92 7.28
CA HIS A 39 -2.24 -16.59 8.16
C HIS A 39 -3.48 -17.09 7.37
N PRO A 40 -3.86 -18.38 7.48
CA PRO A 40 -4.96 -18.95 6.70
C PRO A 40 -6.31 -18.25 6.90
N SER A 41 -6.60 -17.78 8.12
CA SER A 41 -7.88 -17.10 8.40
C SER A 41 -8.05 -15.76 7.69
N ILE A 42 -6.98 -15.21 7.14
CA ILE A 42 -6.98 -13.91 6.45
C ILE A 42 -7.09 -14.10 4.93
N GLU A 43 -7.00 -15.35 4.44
CA GLU A 43 -7.13 -15.68 3.03
C GLU A 43 -8.44 -15.15 2.41
N TYR A 44 -9.53 -15.15 3.18
CA TYR A 44 -10.82 -14.59 2.75
C TYR A 44 -10.74 -13.10 2.38
N PHE A 45 -9.87 -12.33 3.04
CA PHE A 45 -9.70 -10.91 2.76
C PHE A 45 -8.74 -10.64 1.60
N ARG A 46 -8.00 -11.64 1.09
CA ARG A 46 -7.02 -11.41 0.02
C ARG A 46 -7.66 -10.83 -1.23
N HIS A 47 -6.95 -9.91 -1.88
CA HIS A 47 -7.46 -9.21 -3.05
C HIS A 47 -6.50 -9.26 -4.24
N THR A 48 -7.07 -9.37 -5.43
CA THR A 48 -6.41 -9.13 -6.72
C THR A 48 -7.34 -8.28 -7.57
N GLY A 49 -6.78 -7.49 -8.47
CA GLY A 49 -7.54 -6.58 -9.31
C GLY A 49 -6.96 -5.17 -9.34
N ILE A 50 -7.80 -4.22 -9.73
CA ILE A 50 -7.42 -2.82 -9.83
C ILE A 50 -7.88 -2.08 -8.58
N THR A 51 -7.00 -1.27 -8.01
CA THR A 51 -7.32 -0.34 -6.92
C THR A 51 -6.75 1.05 -7.18
N TYR A 52 -7.30 2.04 -6.48
CA TYR A 52 -7.07 3.45 -6.71
C TYR A 52 -6.62 4.14 -5.44
N ARG A 53 -5.71 5.11 -5.55
CA ARG A 53 -5.28 5.94 -4.42
C ARG A 53 -5.09 7.38 -4.87
N GLY A 54 -5.76 8.30 -4.20
CA GLY A 54 -5.48 9.73 -4.34
C GLY A 54 -4.25 10.10 -3.50
N MET A 55 -3.30 10.81 -4.10
CA MET A 55 -2.10 11.31 -3.44
C MET A 55 -1.79 12.74 -3.87
N ASN A 56 -1.20 13.51 -2.96
CA ASN A 56 -0.63 14.82 -3.26
C ASN A 56 0.89 14.71 -3.18
N LEU A 57 1.58 14.89 -4.30
CA LEU A 57 3.02 14.66 -4.42
C LEU A 57 3.76 15.93 -4.86
N SER A 58 4.93 16.17 -4.30
CA SER A 58 5.86 17.16 -4.83
C SER A 58 6.41 16.72 -6.19
N SER A 59 6.99 17.67 -6.94
CA SER A 59 7.61 17.35 -8.23
C SER A 59 8.80 16.39 -8.10
N ILE A 60 9.49 16.39 -6.95
CA ILE A 60 10.63 15.51 -6.66
C ILE A 60 10.15 14.08 -6.37
N GLU A 61 9.03 13.93 -5.66
CA GLU A 61 8.46 12.59 -5.41
C GLU A 61 7.90 12.00 -6.71
N LEU A 62 7.19 12.81 -7.50
CA LEU A 62 6.61 12.37 -8.77
C LEU A 62 7.68 11.92 -9.76
N SER A 63 8.86 12.55 -9.77
CA SER A 63 9.95 12.17 -10.69
C SER A 63 10.55 10.79 -10.39
N GLN A 64 10.26 10.19 -9.23
CA GLN A 64 10.68 8.83 -8.88
C GLN A 64 9.78 7.75 -9.51
N TYR A 65 8.58 8.12 -9.99
CA TYR A 65 7.64 7.22 -10.64
C TYR A 65 7.98 7.09 -12.13
N VAL A 66 8.99 6.28 -12.43
CA VAL A 66 9.38 5.93 -13.80
C VAL A 66 8.97 4.50 -14.15
N PRO A 67 8.77 4.17 -15.45
CA PRO A 67 8.53 2.78 -15.86
C PRO A 67 9.59 1.83 -15.28
N ASP A 68 9.16 0.64 -14.87
CA ASP A 68 9.99 -0.41 -14.27
C ASP A 68 10.63 -0.08 -12.91
N ALA A 69 10.34 1.10 -12.34
CA ALA A 69 10.73 1.42 -10.98
C ALA A 69 10.08 0.46 -9.98
N ARG A 70 10.85 0.08 -8.95
CA ARG A 70 10.32 -0.62 -7.78
C ARG A 70 10.16 0.39 -6.66
N ILE A 71 8.93 0.53 -6.17
CA ILE A 71 8.62 1.45 -5.10
C ILE A 71 8.51 0.64 -3.81
N LEU A 72 9.36 0.96 -2.85
CA LEU A 72 9.31 0.37 -1.52
C LEU A 72 8.56 1.30 -0.59
N THR A 73 7.51 0.78 0.06
CA THR A 73 6.78 1.51 1.08
C THR A 73 7.17 1.00 2.46
N ARG A 74 7.34 1.94 3.41
CA ARG A 74 7.65 1.62 4.81
C ARG A 74 6.40 1.45 5.68
N SER A 75 5.24 1.70 5.08
CA SER A 75 3.92 1.61 5.67
C SER A 75 3.00 0.85 4.72
N PHE A 76 1.88 0.38 5.26
CA PHE A 76 0.77 -0.10 4.46
C PHE A 76 0.28 1.00 3.51
N LEU A 77 -0.12 0.61 2.30
CA LEU A 77 -0.79 1.51 1.36
C LEU A 77 -2.29 1.22 1.37
N SER A 78 -3.05 2.14 1.97
CA SER A 78 -4.51 2.16 1.80
C SER A 78 -4.87 2.60 0.36
N THR A 79 -5.75 1.85 -0.28
CA THR A 79 -6.29 2.08 -1.61
C THR A 79 -7.79 1.74 -1.59
N SER A 80 -8.55 2.14 -2.62
CA SER A 80 -9.97 1.81 -2.74
C SER A 80 -10.24 1.05 -4.04
N LYS A 81 -11.24 0.16 -4.04
CA LYS A 81 -11.80 -0.39 -5.29
C LYS A 81 -12.65 0.63 -6.06
N CYS A 82 -13.08 1.70 -5.39
CA CYS A 82 -13.88 2.77 -5.96
C CYS A 82 -13.01 3.98 -6.34
N ILE A 83 -13.04 4.36 -7.61
CA ILE A 83 -12.27 5.51 -8.11
C ILE A 83 -12.76 6.83 -7.49
N ASP A 84 -14.07 6.97 -7.26
CA ASP A 84 -14.66 8.19 -6.69
C ASP A 84 -14.16 8.43 -5.27
N THR A 85 -14.03 7.35 -4.48
CA THR A 85 -13.43 7.40 -3.14
C THR A 85 -11.99 7.89 -3.20
N ALA A 86 -11.18 7.42 -4.16
CA ALA A 86 -9.80 7.87 -4.32
C ALA A 86 -9.71 9.37 -4.67
N PHE A 87 -10.66 9.92 -5.43
CA PHE A 87 -10.73 11.35 -5.74
C PHE A 87 -11.01 12.22 -4.50
N LEU A 88 -11.72 11.71 -3.49
CA LEU A 88 -11.97 12.45 -2.24
C LEU A 88 -10.68 12.80 -1.49
N TYR A 89 -9.61 12.03 -1.67
CA TYR A 89 -8.30 12.28 -1.05
C TYR A 89 -7.39 13.20 -1.87
N LEU A 90 -7.85 13.74 -3.00
CA LEU A 90 -7.11 14.74 -3.79
C LEU A 90 -7.39 16.18 -3.35
N GLN A 91 -7.92 16.39 -2.15
CA GLN A 91 -8.18 17.73 -1.63
C GLN A 91 -6.89 18.50 -1.35
N PHE A 92 -6.93 19.81 -1.60
CA PHE A 92 -5.77 20.67 -1.65
C PHE A 92 -5.61 21.47 -0.37
N ASP A 93 -4.62 21.08 0.45
CA ASP A 93 -4.16 21.93 1.55
C ASP A 93 -2.83 22.64 1.22
N ASN A 94 -2.15 22.23 0.15
CA ASN A 94 -0.82 22.75 -0.19
C ASN A 94 -0.62 22.94 -1.71
N PRO A 95 -0.45 24.19 -2.19
CA PRO A 95 -0.28 24.49 -3.62
C PRO A 95 1.06 24.01 -4.21
N SER A 96 2.03 23.62 -3.39
CA SER A 96 3.31 23.06 -3.86
C SER A 96 3.22 21.57 -4.23
N LEU A 97 2.12 20.91 -3.88
CA LEU A 97 1.86 19.51 -4.19
C LEU A 97 0.95 19.39 -5.42
N ARG A 98 1.17 18.34 -6.20
CA ARG A 98 0.37 17.99 -7.36
C ARG A 98 -0.55 16.82 -7.00
N PRO A 99 -1.85 16.91 -7.32
CA PRO A 99 -2.78 15.81 -7.14
C PRO A 99 -2.48 14.73 -8.18
N VAL A 100 -2.36 13.50 -7.72
CA VAL A 100 -2.03 12.33 -8.53
C VAL A 100 -2.96 11.20 -8.14
N LEU A 101 -3.65 10.65 -9.15
CA LEU A 101 -4.39 9.41 -8.99
C LEU A 101 -3.46 8.24 -9.35
N CYS A 102 -3.09 7.46 -8.35
CA CYS A 102 -2.36 6.22 -8.55
C CYS A 102 -3.35 5.08 -8.84
N VAL A 103 -3.04 4.29 -9.87
CA VAL A 103 -3.81 3.09 -10.25
C VAL A 103 -2.91 1.89 -10.09
N TYR A 104 -3.27 0.99 -9.18
CA TYR A 104 -2.51 -0.21 -8.89
C TYR A 104 -3.21 -1.43 -9.50
N ARG A 105 -2.46 -2.27 -10.21
CA ARG A 105 -2.91 -3.61 -10.60
C ARG A 105 -2.22 -4.63 -9.72
N ILE A 106 -2.99 -5.26 -8.84
CA ILE A 106 -2.52 -6.26 -7.89
C ILE A 106 -2.70 -7.64 -8.52
N ASN A 107 -1.58 -8.27 -8.86
CA ASN A 107 -1.55 -9.60 -9.48
C ASN A 107 -1.31 -10.73 -8.46
N GLN A 108 -0.80 -10.39 -7.27
CA GLN A 108 -0.46 -11.36 -6.22
C GLN A 108 -1.44 -11.19 -5.06
N SER A 109 -2.25 -12.21 -4.80
CA SER A 109 -3.32 -12.12 -3.79
C SER A 109 -2.80 -11.97 -2.36
N TYR A 110 -1.58 -12.44 -2.08
CA TYR A 110 -0.97 -12.35 -0.76
C TYR A 110 -0.39 -10.98 -0.41
N THR A 111 -0.34 -10.02 -1.35
CA THR A 111 0.21 -8.68 -1.10
C THR A 111 -0.85 -7.64 -0.77
N SER A 112 -2.14 -8.01 -0.73
CA SER A 112 -3.20 -7.07 -0.39
C SER A 112 -4.42 -7.70 0.24
N LEU A 113 -5.14 -6.90 1.03
CA LEU A 113 -6.36 -7.29 1.72
C LEU A 113 -7.49 -6.31 1.43
N ALA A 114 -8.65 -6.79 0.99
CA ALA A 114 -9.89 -6.04 1.00
C ALA A 114 -10.48 -6.03 2.41
N ILE A 115 -10.39 -4.90 3.10
CA ILE A 115 -10.72 -4.78 4.53
C ILE A 115 -12.01 -4.01 4.81
N ARG A 116 -12.87 -3.82 3.80
CA ARG A 116 -14.16 -3.12 3.95
C ARG A 116 -14.95 -3.55 5.20
N GLU A 117 -15.02 -4.85 5.45
CA GLU A 117 -15.79 -5.43 6.56
C GLU A 117 -15.13 -5.23 7.93
N LEU A 118 -13.84 -4.90 7.94
CA LEU A 118 -13.04 -4.65 9.14
C LEU A 118 -12.76 -3.17 9.36
N SER A 119 -12.92 -2.33 8.33
CA SER A 119 -12.55 -0.92 8.37
C SER A 119 -13.47 -0.15 9.29
N ALA A 120 -12.88 0.74 10.09
CA ALA A 120 -13.63 1.67 10.92
C ALA A 120 -14.43 2.67 10.06
N ILE A 121 -13.99 2.91 8.82
CA ILE A 121 -14.65 3.79 7.86
C ILE A 121 -15.39 2.93 6.83
N GLN A 122 -16.71 2.96 6.94
CA GLN A 122 -17.58 2.19 6.05
C GLN A 122 -17.75 2.91 4.70
N GLY A 123 -17.88 2.14 3.63
CA GLY A 123 -18.14 2.67 2.28
C GLY A 123 -16.91 3.06 1.46
N GLU A 124 -15.70 2.96 2.01
CA GLU A 124 -14.48 3.25 1.25
C GLU A 124 -14.04 2.10 0.34
N ASP A 125 -14.65 0.91 0.46
CA ASP A 125 -14.23 -0.31 -0.25
C ASP A 125 -12.70 -0.51 -0.21
N GLU A 126 -12.14 -0.31 1.00
CA GLU A 126 -10.70 -0.23 1.23
C GLU A 126 -9.99 -1.55 0.91
N VAL A 127 -8.87 -1.42 0.21
CA VAL A 127 -7.85 -2.46 -0.01
C VAL A 127 -6.53 -1.97 0.55
N LEU A 128 -6.00 -2.69 1.53
CA LEU A 128 -4.72 -2.44 2.15
C LEU A 128 -3.64 -3.27 1.43
N ILE A 129 -2.68 -2.61 0.79
CA ILE A 129 -1.48 -3.26 0.22
C ILE A 129 -0.42 -3.35 1.32
N VAL A 130 0.16 -4.54 1.45
CA VAL A 130 1.09 -4.96 2.51
C VAL A 130 2.52 -5.05 2.01
#